data_AF-A0A6F8V3P2-F1
#
_entry.id   AF-A0A6F8V3P2-F1
#
_cell.length_a   1.000
_cell.length_b   1.000
_cell.length_c   1.000
_cell.angle_alpha   90.00
_cell.angle_beta   90.00
_cell.angle_gamma   90.00
#
_symmetry.space_group_name_H-M   'P 1'
#
loop_
_entity.id
_entity.type
_entity.pdbx_description
1 polymer ?
#
loop_
_entity_poly.entity_id
_entity_poly.type
_entity_poly.pdbx_seq_one_letter_code
_entity_poly.pdbx_strand_id
1 'polypeptide(L)'
;MYTLIIGVIAIVVVAILTLATLFLGGHIFTSSADKGRYSQYINHSEQIAAAMRLYQHDKGETPPGTPMQIIRALAEPSADGRTYLSTIPQGDWYMADNAIYRKLMDGGECKRMNTVAGKPVSEPTSNNGCPPCDAAEFGDWPACARTAIAP
;
A
#
# COMPACT_ATOMS: atom_id res chain seq x y z
N MET A 1 24.12 -48.79 19.90
CA MET A 1 24.45 -48.55 18.47
C MET A 1 23.24 -48.09 17.66
N TYR A 2 22.07 -48.71 17.83
CA TYR A 2 20.82 -48.32 17.14
C TYR A 2 20.34 -46.88 17.43
N THR A 3 20.48 -46.42 18.68
CA THR A 3 20.09 -45.07 19.12
C THR A 3 20.91 -43.95 18.48
N LEU A 4 22.18 -44.20 18.16
CA LEU A 4 23.06 -43.20 17.54
C LEU A 4 22.68 -42.96 16.08
N ILE A 5 22.32 -44.02 15.35
CA ILE A 5 21.88 -43.93 13.95
C ILE A 5 20.56 -43.16 13.85
N ILE A 6 19.58 -43.48 14.70
CA ILE A 6 18.29 -42.76 14.72
C ILE A 6 18.49 -41.28 15.07
N GLY A 7 19.36 -40.98 16.04
CA GLY A 7 19.66 -39.60 16.42
C GLY A 7 20.25 -38.78 15.26
N VAL A 8 21.20 -39.35 14.51
CA VAL A 8 21.80 -38.67 13.35
C VAL A 8 20.76 -38.45 12.24
N ILE A 9 19.94 -39.46 11.93
CA ILE A 9 18.89 -39.33 10.91
C ILE A 9 17.87 -38.24 11.32
N ALA A 10 17.45 -38.21 12.58
CA ALA A 10 16.52 -37.20 13.09
C ALA A 10 17.07 -35.77 12.92
N ILE A 11 18.35 -35.56 13.23
CA ILE A 11 19.00 -34.24 13.06
C ILE A 11 19.03 -33.83 11.60
N VAL A 12 19.37 -34.75 10.69
CA VAL A 12 19.39 -34.49 9.24
C VAL A 12 18.00 -34.13 8.73
N VAL A 13 16.96 -34.87 9.14
CA VAL A 13 15.57 -34.59 8.73
C VAL A 13 15.10 -33.23 9.24
N VAL A 14 15.38 -32.89 10.50
CA VAL A 14 15.02 -31.57 11.06
C VAL A 14 15.75 -30.45 10.31
N ALA A 15 17.04 -30.61 9.98
CA ALA A 15 17.80 -29.62 9.23
C ALA A 15 17.25 -29.39 7.81
N ILE A 16 16.81 -30.45 7.12
CA ILE A 16 16.19 -30.32 5.80
C ILE A 16 14.83 -29.62 5.91
N LEU A 17 14.01 -29.98 6.90
CA LEU A 17 12.70 -29.36 7.11
C LEU A 17 12.81 -27.87 7.47
N THR A 18 13.79 -27.47 8.29
CA THR A 18 13.99 -26.06 8.63
C THR A 18 14.45 -25.25 7.42
N LEU A 19 15.33 -25.79 6.57
CA LEU A 19 15.71 -25.13 5.33
C LEU A 19 14.53 -24.99 4.37
N ALA A 20 13.70 -26.05 4.25
CA ALA A 20 12.51 -26.02 3.42
C ALA A 20 11.49 -24.98 3.94
N THR A 21 11.25 -24.89 5.24
CA THR A 21 10.30 -23.91 5.82
C THR A 21 10.82 -22.48 5.70
N LEU A 22 12.13 -22.24 5.81
CA LEU A 22 12.70 -20.91 5.59
C LEU A 22 12.58 -20.47 4.13
N PHE A 23 12.86 -21.36 3.18
CA PHE A 23 12.84 -21.04 1.75
C PHE A 23 11.40 -20.88 1.22
N LEU A 24 10.49 -21.80 1.55
CA LEU A 24 9.08 -21.70 1.15
C LEU A 24 8.33 -20.64 1.96
N GLY A 25 8.56 -20.58 3.27
CA GLY A 25 7.89 -19.64 4.16
C GLY A 25 8.25 -18.20 3.85
N GLY A 26 9.53 -17.90 3.61
CA GLY A 26 10.00 -16.54 3.32
C GLY A 26 9.29 -15.90 2.13
N HIS A 27 9.02 -16.66 1.06
CA HIS A 27 8.31 -16.14 -0.10
C HIS A 27 6.82 -15.83 0.21
N ILE A 28 6.16 -16.68 0.99
CA ILE A 28 4.76 -16.48 1.38
C ILE A 28 4.61 -15.28 2.32
N PHE A 29 5.52 -15.13 3.30
CA PHE A 29 5.51 -14.02 4.25
C PHE A 29 5.72 -12.67 3.56
N THR A 30 6.68 -12.59 2.64
CA THR A 30 6.95 -11.34 1.89
C THR A 30 5.78 -10.93 1.02
N SER A 31 5.19 -11.87 0.26
CA SER A 31 4.00 -11.60 -0.54
C SER A 31 2.79 -11.20 0.32
N SER A 32 2.60 -11.84 1.47
CA SER A 32 1.48 -11.52 2.37
C SER A 32 1.65 -10.15 3.03
N ALA A 33 2.88 -9.79 3.40
CA ALA A 33 3.20 -8.45 3.91
C ALA A 33 2.92 -7.37 2.84
N ASP A 34 3.32 -7.61 1.59
CA ASP A 34 3.06 -6.67 0.48
C ASP A 34 1.54 -6.52 0.22
N LYS A 35 0.76 -7.61 0.29
CA LYS A 35 -0.72 -7.55 0.25
C LYS A 35 -1.30 -6.74 1.41
N GLY A 36 -0.77 -6.94 2.62
CA GLY A 36 -1.21 -6.20 3.81
C GLY A 36 -0.96 -4.70 3.66
N ARG A 37 0.22 -4.31 3.18
CA ARG A 37 0.57 -2.91 2.90
C ARG A 37 -0.34 -2.31 1.82
N TYR A 38 -0.63 -3.06 0.76
CA TYR A 38 -1.59 -2.64 -0.26
C TYR A 38 -2.98 -2.35 0.33
N SER A 39 -3.56 -3.29 1.07
CA SER A 39 -4.86 -3.10 1.71
C SER A 39 -4.85 -1.91 2.67
N GLN A 40 -3.75 -1.71 3.39
CA GLN A 40 -3.58 -0.53 4.24
C GLN A 40 -3.60 0.77 3.44
N TYR A 41 -2.98 0.80 2.26
CA TYR A 41 -2.96 1.98 1.39
C TYR A 41 -4.34 2.31 0.84
N ILE A 42 -5.09 1.31 0.37
CA ILE A 42 -6.47 1.50 -0.05
C ILE A 42 -7.34 2.00 1.11
N ASN A 43 -7.21 1.37 2.29
CA ASN A 43 -7.98 1.82 3.45
C ASN A 43 -7.65 3.26 3.86
N HIS A 44 -6.40 3.68 3.73
CA HIS A 44 -6.00 5.06 4.01
C HIS A 44 -6.52 6.03 2.94
N SER A 45 -6.49 5.68 1.66
CA SER A 45 -7.01 6.54 0.59
C SER A 45 -8.53 6.73 0.69
N GLU A 46 -9.27 5.66 1.02
CA GLU A 46 -10.71 5.72 1.30
C GLU A 46 -11.03 6.61 2.51
N GLN A 47 -10.24 6.53 3.58
CA GLN A 47 -10.41 7.39 4.76
C GLN A 47 -10.21 8.88 4.41
N ILE A 48 -9.18 9.21 3.64
CA ILE A 48 -8.94 10.59 3.24
C ILE A 48 -10.03 11.08 2.28
N ALA A 49 -10.47 10.25 1.34
CA ALA A 49 -11.56 10.59 0.42
C ALA A 49 -12.89 10.84 1.18
N ALA A 50 -13.22 9.96 2.14
CA ALA A 50 -14.39 10.13 3.00
C ALA A 50 -14.30 11.40 3.86
N ALA A 51 -13.12 11.67 4.45
CA ALA A 51 -12.88 12.89 5.23
C ALA A 51 -13.03 14.16 4.38
N MET A 52 -12.58 14.15 3.12
CA MET A 52 -12.76 15.28 2.21
C MET A 52 -14.21 15.46 1.79
N ARG A 53 -14.96 14.39 1.51
CA ARG A 53 -16.40 14.49 1.24
C ARG A 53 -17.14 15.10 2.42
N LEU A 54 -16.80 14.68 3.63
CA LEU A 54 -17.41 15.21 4.85
C LEU A 54 -17.04 16.69 5.07
N TYR A 55 -15.79 17.07 4.80
CA TYR A 55 -15.36 18.47 4.83
C TYR A 55 -16.12 19.32 3.79
N GLN A 56 -16.23 18.84 2.56
CA GLN A 56 -16.95 19.53 1.48
C GLN A 56 -18.44 19.65 1.80
N HIS A 57 -19.04 18.63 2.41
CA HIS A 57 -20.43 18.67 2.85
C HIS A 57 -20.64 19.72 3.95
N ASP A 58 -19.73 19.82 4.91
CA ASP A 58 -19.86 20.74 6.03
C ASP A 58 -19.53 22.20 5.66
N LYS A 59 -18.53 22.44 4.80
CA LYS A 59 -18.05 23.80 4.46
C LYS A 59 -18.48 24.29 3.08
N GLY A 60 -18.97 23.42 2.21
CA GLY A 60 -19.33 23.76 0.83
C GLY A 60 -18.12 24.01 -0.10
N GLU A 61 -16.90 23.80 0.39
CA GLU A 61 -15.66 24.04 -0.36
C GLU A 61 -14.64 22.92 -0.14
N THR A 62 -13.72 22.76 -1.09
CA THR A 62 -12.57 21.86 -0.95
C THR A 62 -11.49 22.51 -0.09
N PRO A 63 -10.79 21.78 0.78
CA PRO A 63 -9.69 22.34 1.55
C PRO A 63 -8.62 22.93 0.60
N PRO A 64 -8.18 24.18 0.79
CA PRO A 64 -7.19 24.79 -0.06
C PRO A 64 -5.77 24.30 0.28
N GLY A 65 -4.90 24.20 -0.73
CA GLY A 65 -3.47 23.98 -0.55
C GLY A 65 -2.90 22.80 -1.32
N THR A 66 -1.66 22.45 -0.99
CA THR A 66 -0.98 21.25 -1.50
C THR A 66 -1.59 19.98 -0.91
N PRO A 67 -1.43 18.79 -1.54
CA PRO A 67 -1.99 17.53 -1.02
C PRO A 67 -1.69 17.27 0.46
N MET A 68 -0.48 17.60 0.91
CA MET A 68 -0.09 17.42 2.30
C MET A 68 -0.74 18.45 3.24
N GLN A 69 -0.95 19.69 2.77
CA GLN A 69 -1.69 20.71 3.52
C GLN A 69 -3.16 20.34 3.65
N ILE A 70 -3.77 19.78 2.60
CA ILE A 70 -5.15 19.29 2.63
C ILE A 70 -5.31 18.21 3.69
N ILE A 71 -4.43 17.20 3.71
CA ILE A 71 -4.49 16.12 4.71
C ILE A 71 -4.29 16.65 6.13
N ARG A 72 -3.38 17.61 6.32
CA ARG A 72 -3.22 18.27 7.61
C ARG A 72 -4.47 19.05 8.03
N ALA A 73 -5.08 19.79 7.12
CA ALA A 73 -6.31 20.53 7.38
C ALA A 73 -7.49 19.61 7.75
N LEU A 74 -7.51 18.36 7.27
CA LEU A 74 -8.50 17.35 7.67
C LEU A 74 -8.22 16.76 9.05
N ALA A 75 -6.94 16.69 9.44
CA ALA A 75 -6.52 16.13 10.72
C ALA A 75 -6.52 17.15 11.87
N GLU A 76 -6.41 18.44 11.54
CA GLU A 76 -6.53 19.53 12.50
C GLU A 76 -8.00 19.75 12.91
N PRO A 77 -8.27 20.09 14.18
CA PRO A 77 -9.61 20.42 14.61
C PRO A 77 -10.09 21.70 13.90
N SER A 78 -11.25 21.63 13.24
CA SER A 78 -11.91 22.80 12.65
C SER A 78 -12.35 23.77 13.76
N ALA A 79 -12.68 25.01 13.37
CA ALA A 79 -13.21 26.02 14.29
C ALA A 79 -14.44 25.55 15.10
N ASP A 80 -15.20 24.61 14.54
CA ASP A 80 -16.37 23.97 15.16
C ASP A 80 -16.01 22.80 16.10
N GLY A 81 -14.72 22.55 16.35
CA GLY A 81 -14.20 21.46 17.18
C GLY A 81 -14.28 20.07 16.53
N ARG A 82 -14.71 19.97 15.27
CA ARG A 82 -14.77 18.71 14.52
C ARG A 82 -13.43 18.39 13.87
N THR A 83 -13.03 17.13 13.97
CA THR A 83 -11.88 16.58 13.25
C THR A 83 -12.37 15.56 12.23
N TYR A 84 -12.00 15.72 10.97
CA TYR A 84 -12.44 14.84 9.88
C TYR A 84 -11.54 13.60 9.76
N LEU A 85 -10.30 13.68 10.25
CA LEU A 85 -9.33 12.61 10.21
C LEU A 85 -8.62 12.47 11.56
N SER A 86 -8.80 11.34 12.24
CA SER A 86 -8.24 11.14 13.59
C SER A 86 -6.71 11.02 13.62
N THR A 87 -6.09 10.63 12.51
CA THR A 87 -4.64 10.47 12.38
C THR A 87 -4.21 10.66 10.94
N ILE A 88 -3.06 11.32 10.73
CA ILE A 88 -2.48 11.51 9.40
C ILE A 88 -1.94 10.17 8.89
N PRO A 89 -2.46 9.62 7.77
CA PRO A 89 -1.98 8.36 7.23
C PRO A 89 -0.53 8.49 6.74
N GLN A 90 0.34 7.57 7.16
CA GLN A 90 1.76 7.63 6.81
C GLN A 90 1.99 7.45 5.30
N GLY A 91 2.73 8.38 4.69
CA GLY A 91 3.18 8.32 3.31
C GLY A 91 3.05 9.65 2.57
N ASP A 92 3.64 9.70 1.37
CA ASP A 92 3.50 10.84 0.46
C ASP A 92 2.26 10.65 -0.41
N TRP A 93 1.22 11.40 -0.06
CA TRP A 93 -0.04 11.39 -0.77
C TRP A 93 -0.07 12.51 -1.80
N TYR A 94 -0.60 12.18 -2.97
CA TYR A 94 -0.78 13.08 -4.09
C TYR A 94 -2.26 13.16 -4.43
N MET A 95 -2.68 14.30 -4.96
CA MET A 95 -4.03 14.52 -5.43
C MET A 95 -3.96 15.03 -6.86
N ALA A 96 -4.70 14.41 -7.77
CA ALA A 96 -4.87 14.86 -9.15
C ALA A 96 -6.28 14.48 -9.61
N ASP A 97 -6.91 15.34 -10.41
CA ASP A 97 -8.20 15.06 -11.07
C ASP A 97 -9.29 14.52 -10.13
N ASN A 98 -9.39 15.10 -8.93
CA ASN A 98 -10.34 14.66 -7.90
C ASN A 98 -10.14 13.19 -7.48
N ALA A 99 -8.91 12.69 -7.51
CA ALA A 99 -8.51 11.42 -6.93
C ALA A 99 -7.29 11.56 -6.01
N ILE A 100 -7.23 10.75 -4.97
CA ILE A 100 -6.08 10.61 -4.08
C ILE A 100 -5.34 9.35 -4.46
N TYR A 101 -4.03 9.46 -4.54
CA TYR A 101 -3.17 8.33 -4.77
C TYR A 101 -1.83 8.51 -4.07
N ARG A 102 -1.14 7.40 -3.85
CA ARG A 102 0.21 7.40 -3.28
C ARG A 102 1.18 6.93 -4.36
N LYS A 103 2.24 7.70 -4.60
CA LYS A 103 3.35 7.25 -5.45
C LYS A 103 4.29 6.40 -4.60
N LEU A 104 4.44 5.13 -4.95
CA LEU A 104 5.52 4.30 -4.41
C LEU A 104 6.82 4.65 -5.11
N MET A 105 7.70 5.36 -4.40
CA MET A 105 9.01 5.80 -4.92
C MET A 105 10.05 4.67 -4.95
N ASP A 106 9.86 3.61 -4.14
CA ASP A 106 10.71 2.43 -4.21
C ASP A 106 10.28 1.53 -5.38
N GLY A 107 11.08 1.51 -6.44
CA GLY A 107 10.88 0.67 -7.62
C GLY A 107 10.82 -0.83 -7.27
N GLY A 108 11.50 -1.25 -6.20
CA GLY A 108 11.44 -2.62 -5.71
C GLY A 108 10.08 -2.96 -5.13
N GLU A 109 9.59 -2.15 -4.18
CA GLU A 109 8.28 -2.32 -3.54
C GLU A 109 7.13 -2.26 -4.53
N CYS A 110 7.14 -1.29 -5.43
CA CYS A 110 6.06 -1.16 -6.38
C CYS A 110 6.04 -2.30 -7.43
N LYS A 111 7.21 -2.79 -7.88
CA LYS A 111 7.28 -4.01 -8.70
C LYS A 111 6.68 -5.22 -7.97
N ARG A 112 7.05 -5.45 -6.70
CA ARG A 112 6.52 -6.58 -5.91
C ARG A 112 5.00 -6.48 -5.77
N MET A 113 4.48 -5.30 -5.45
CA MET A 113 3.05 -5.10 -5.25
C MET A 113 2.24 -5.31 -6.53
N ASN A 114 2.74 -4.84 -7.67
CA ASN A 114 2.11 -5.05 -8.98
C ASN A 114 2.19 -6.53 -9.41
N THR A 115 3.31 -7.21 -9.13
CA THR A 115 3.46 -8.65 -9.41
C THR A 115 2.42 -9.46 -8.64
N VAL A 116 2.20 -9.12 -7.37
CA VAL A 116 1.22 -9.79 -6.50
C VAL A 116 -0.21 -9.66 -7.01
N ALA A 117 -0.54 -8.58 -7.71
CA ALA A 117 -1.84 -8.38 -8.35
C ALA A 117 -1.91 -8.90 -9.80
N GLY A 118 -0.87 -9.60 -10.27
CA GLY A 118 -0.84 -10.18 -11.62
C GLY A 118 -0.70 -9.16 -12.74
N LYS A 119 -0.17 -7.95 -12.46
CA LYS A 119 0.06 -6.92 -13.49
C LYS A 119 1.36 -7.21 -14.28
N PRO A 120 1.45 -6.78 -15.55
CA PRO A 120 2.60 -7.04 -16.41
C PRO A 120 3.80 -6.15 -16.04
N VAL A 121 4.50 -6.49 -14.96
CA VAL A 121 5.66 -5.73 -14.42
C VAL A 121 6.94 -5.82 -15.25
N SER A 122 6.94 -6.62 -16.32
CA SER A 122 8.04 -6.82 -17.25
C SER A 122 7.87 -6.02 -18.54
N GLU A 123 6.77 -5.29 -18.70
CA GLU A 123 6.55 -4.45 -19.88
C GLU A 123 7.35 -3.14 -19.79
N PRO A 124 7.88 -2.64 -20.93
CA PRO A 124 8.68 -1.42 -20.98
C PRO A 124 7.91 -0.14 -20.61
N THR A 125 6.58 -0.20 -20.64
CA THR A 125 5.67 0.86 -20.16
C THR A 125 5.70 1.01 -18.63
N SER A 126 6.04 -0.07 -17.92
CA SER A 126 6.30 -0.08 -16.49
C SER A 126 7.81 0.07 -16.27
N ASN A 127 8.27 1.25 -15.88
CA ASN A 127 9.69 1.54 -15.68
C ASN A 127 10.27 0.62 -14.58
N ASN A 128 10.75 -0.57 -14.96
CA ASN A 128 11.08 -1.68 -14.06
C ASN A 128 9.93 -2.18 -13.17
N GLY A 129 8.71 -2.27 -13.71
CA GLY A 129 7.55 -2.79 -12.97
C GLY A 129 6.79 -1.72 -12.16
N CYS A 130 7.21 -0.47 -12.28
CA CYS A 130 6.53 0.70 -11.74
C CYS A 130 6.13 1.65 -12.85
N PRO A 131 4.85 1.62 -13.26
CA PRO A 131 4.38 2.59 -14.22
C PRO A 131 4.30 3.99 -13.60
N PRO A 132 4.32 5.05 -14.41
CA PRO A 132 4.16 6.41 -13.93
C PRO A 132 2.72 6.60 -13.44
N CYS A 133 2.54 6.67 -12.11
CA CYS A 133 1.21 6.72 -11.47
C CYS A 133 0.42 8.01 -11.72
N ASP A 134 0.95 8.95 -12.49
CA ASP A 134 0.30 10.18 -12.95
C ASP A 134 -0.55 9.96 -14.22
N ALA A 135 -0.31 8.91 -15.01
CA ALA A 135 -1.20 8.53 -16.11
C ALA A 135 -2.42 7.73 -15.61
N ALA A 136 -3.62 8.10 -16.10
CA ALA A 136 -4.89 7.50 -15.68
C ALA A 136 -5.00 6.00 -16.02
N GLU A 137 -4.31 5.56 -17.08
CA GLU A 137 -4.26 4.16 -17.54
C GLU A 137 -3.66 3.19 -16.50
N PHE A 138 -2.90 3.71 -15.54
CA PHE A 138 -2.32 2.92 -14.45
C PHE A 138 -3.11 3.03 -13.15
N GLY A 139 -4.28 3.68 -13.14
CA GLY A 139 -5.11 3.82 -11.94
C GLY A 139 -5.56 2.47 -11.34
N ASP A 140 -5.66 1.43 -12.17
CA ASP A 140 -6.01 0.06 -11.75
C ASP A 140 -4.80 -0.76 -11.27
N TRP A 141 -3.60 -0.17 -11.27
CA TRP A 141 -2.40 -0.83 -10.77
C TRP A 141 -2.30 -0.62 -9.26
N PRO A 142 -2.05 -1.67 -8.46
CA PRO A 142 -1.98 -1.56 -7.00
C PRO A 142 -1.03 -0.46 -6.52
N ALA A 143 0.12 -0.34 -7.18
CA ALA A 143 1.12 0.67 -6.83
C ALA A 143 0.73 2.11 -7.19
N CYS A 144 -0.31 2.27 -7.99
CA CYS A 144 -0.80 3.55 -8.48
C CYS A 144 -2.30 3.72 -8.19
N ALA A 145 -2.85 2.91 -7.27
CA ALA A 145 -4.27 2.85 -7.01
C ALA A 145 -4.79 4.24 -6.64
N ARG A 146 -5.83 4.66 -7.35
CA ARG A 146 -6.46 5.96 -7.17
C ARG A 146 -7.81 5.76 -6.51
N THR A 147 -8.04 6.42 -5.38
CA THR A 147 -9.39 6.53 -4.82
C THR A 147 -9.99 7.84 -5.31
N ALA A 148 -11.12 7.75 -5.99
CA ALA A 148 -11.88 8.92 -6.42
C ALA A 148 -12.50 9.63 -5.20
N ILE A 149 -12.36 10.95 -5.17
CA ILE A 149 -12.94 11.85 -4.17
C ILE A 149 -14.39 12.22 -4.56
N ALA A 150 -14.82 11.90 -5.79
CA ALA A 150 -16.11 12.28 -6.34
C ALA A 150 -17.30 12.00 -5.39
N PRO A 151 -18.30 12.89 -5.34
CA PRO A 151 -19.51 12.71 -4.53
C PRO A 151 -20.34 11.49 -4.97
#